data_AF-A0A258CPY4-F1
#
_entry.id   AF-A0A258CPY4-F1
#
_cell.length_a   1.000
_cell.length_b   1.000
_cell.length_c   1.000
_cell.angle_alpha   90.00
_cell.angle_beta   90.00
_cell.angle_gamma   90.00
#
_symmetry.space_group_name_H-M   'P 1'
#
loop_
_entity.id
_entity.type
_entity.pdbx_description
1 polymer ?
#
loop_
_entity_poly.entity_id
_entity_poly.type
_entity_poly.pdbx_seq_one_letter_code
_entity_poly.pdbx_strand_id
1 'polypeptide(L)'
;MSDISLSKAVRSNLLSLQDTASMMAKTQERLSTGNKVNSALDNPTNFFTASALNSRANDLNALMDGMANGIQTLEAADNGLSSVTKARQDKSFKGVSFELDGATAAAAGALVIGGTAGTVATGGTSVSTVSGSATAGAVFGTTVAGDITVQVGSNTAVNVTLGAADSIDAVITKLNANSTLKAQGFSASKNTAGTSLVFTSESNRAITLTGANATAPTTGVTSGAQTASAFTARTVDSIVSDINSNTTLSSKVRASNDNSKLRIENLLTSADVKIGGLSGGKVTSGTAAIGTSDVGKNTVRGDLIKQFNDLRQQLDRTAEDASFNGINLLRGDALKLTFNETGSSSLTVQAKDAKA
;
A
#
# COMPACT_ATOMS: atom_id res chain seq x y z
N MET A 1 18.73 -106.29 13.02
CA MET A 1 19.30 -104.97 12.73
C MET A 1 20.69 -104.94 13.36
N SER A 2 21.73 -105.26 12.60
CA SER A 2 23.10 -105.22 13.14
C SER A 2 23.48 -103.78 13.43
N ASP A 3 23.85 -103.49 14.67
CA ASP A 3 24.43 -102.21 15.06
C ASP A 3 25.71 -101.98 14.24
N ILE A 4 25.70 -100.93 13.41
CA ILE A 4 26.87 -100.49 12.67
C ILE A 4 27.86 -99.91 13.69
N SER A 5 28.73 -100.75 14.24
CA SER A 5 29.77 -100.30 15.17
C SER A 5 30.92 -99.67 14.38
N LEU A 6 30.85 -98.36 14.18
CA LEU A 6 31.96 -97.60 13.59
C LEU A 6 33.18 -97.66 14.52
N SER A 7 34.33 -98.09 13.98
CA SER A 7 35.59 -98.12 14.72
C SER A 7 35.95 -96.72 15.24
N LYS A 8 36.66 -96.65 16.37
CA LYS A 8 37.01 -95.38 17.03
C LYS A 8 37.72 -94.41 16.06
N ALA A 9 38.54 -94.93 15.14
CA ALA A 9 39.23 -94.15 14.13
C ALA A 9 38.28 -93.58 13.05
N VAL A 10 37.29 -94.35 12.59
CA VAL A 10 36.33 -93.88 11.58
C VAL A 10 35.38 -92.82 12.15
N ARG A 11 34.98 -92.93 13.43
CA ARG A 11 34.23 -91.86 14.12
C ARG A 11 35.02 -90.57 14.27
N SER A 12 36.32 -90.66 14.57
CA SER A 12 37.19 -89.48 14.66
C SER A 12 37.33 -88.76 13.32
N ASN A 13 37.46 -89.52 12.21
CA ASN A 13 37.51 -88.94 10.87
C ASN A 13 36.17 -88.34 10.43
N LEU A 14 35.05 -88.99 10.77
CA LEU A 14 33.72 -88.46 10.49
C LEU A 14 33.46 -87.15 11.26
N LEU A 15 33.89 -87.08 12.53
CA LEU A 15 33.77 -85.86 13.34
C LEU A 15 34.58 -84.70 12.74
N SER A 16 35.81 -84.95 12.29
CA SER A 16 36.64 -83.95 11.60
C SER A 16 36.02 -83.44 10.29
N LEU A 17 35.39 -84.33 9.50
CA LEU A 17 34.66 -83.96 8.30
C LEU A 17 33.40 -83.14 8.62
N GLN A 18 32.70 -83.47 9.71
CA GLN A 18 31.55 -82.69 10.19
C GLN A 18 31.96 -81.30 10.68
N ASP A 19 33.07 -81.20 11.41
CA ASP A 19 33.64 -79.92 11.85
C ASP A 19 34.08 -79.05 10.66
N THR A 20 34.67 -79.67 9.63
CA THR A 20 35.06 -78.99 8.38
C THR A 20 33.83 -78.49 7.61
N ALA A 21 32.79 -79.32 7.50
CA ALA A 21 31.54 -78.93 6.86
C ALA A 21 30.85 -77.76 7.60
N SER A 22 30.87 -77.78 8.94
CA SER A 22 30.36 -76.69 9.78
C SER A 22 31.14 -75.39 9.60
N MET A 23 32.49 -75.46 9.55
CA MET A 23 33.34 -74.30 9.25
C MET A 23 33.10 -73.73 7.84
N MET A 24 32.89 -74.60 6.85
CA MET A 24 32.54 -74.18 5.48
C MET A 24 31.19 -73.46 5.45
N ALA A 25 30.16 -74.00 6.10
CA ALA A 25 28.85 -73.36 6.19
C ALA A 25 28.94 -71.98 6.85
N LYS A 26 29.67 -71.86 7.96
CA LYS A 26 29.89 -70.58 8.65
C LYS A 26 30.67 -69.56 7.80
N THR A 27 31.59 -70.03 6.97
CA THR A 27 32.34 -69.15 6.05
C THR A 27 31.47 -68.67 4.90
N GLN A 28 30.62 -69.53 4.33
CA GLN A 28 29.64 -69.16 3.31
C GLN A 28 28.62 -68.15 3.84
N GLU A 29 28.12 -68.35 5.05
CA GLU A 29 27.22 -67.43 5.76
C GLU A 29 27.82 -66.02 5.91
N ARG A 30 29.09 -65.95 6.34
CA ARG A 30 29.83 -64.68 6.48
C ARG A 30 30.11 -64.02 5.13
N LEU A 31 30.41 -64.80 4.10
CA LEU A 31 30.63 -64.26 2.75
C LEU A 31 29.34 -63.69 2.16
N SER A 32 28.21 -64.38 2.35
CA SER A 32 26.91 -63.97 1.82
C SER A 32 26.37 -62.70 2.47
N THR A 33 26.68 -62.47 3.74
CA THR A 33 26.17 -61.32 4.50
C THR A 33 27.18 -60.19 4.63
N GLY A 34 28.45 -60.43 4.30
CA GLY A 34 29.55 -59.48 4.52
C GLY A 34 29.87 -59.22 5.99
N ASN A 35 29.16 -59.88 6.92
CA ASN A 35 29.26 -59.61 8.35
C ASN A 35 30.09 -60.68 9.05
N LYS A 36 31.02 -60.23 9.91
CA LYS A 36 31.82 -61.13 10.74
C LYS A 36 30.97 -61.84 11.83
N VAL A 37 29.89 -61.21 12.27
CA VAL A 37 28.98 -61.66 13.33
C VAL A 37 27.55 -61.51 12.80
N ASN A 38 26.88 -62.63 12.52
CA ASN A 38 25.54 -62.61 11.92
C ASN A 38 24.41 -62.81 12.91
N SER A 39 24.70 -63.39 14.07
CA SER A 39 23.71 -63.69 15.11
C SER A 39 24.26 -63.43 16.50
N ALA A 40 23.37 -63.32 17.49
CA ALA A 40 23.74 -63.23 18.90
C ALA A 40 24.55 -64.45 19.40
N LEU A 41 24.44 -65.60 18.71
CA LEU A 41 25.19 -66.82 18.99
C LEU A 41 26.66 -66.74 18.54
N ASP A 42 26.98 -65.91 17.55
CA ASP A 42 28.36 -65.75 17.06
C ASP A 42 29.21 -64.88 17.98
N ASN A 43 28.65 -63.77 18.45
CA ASN A 43 29.25 -62.90 19.46
C ASN A 43 28.17 -61.93 19.98
N PRO A 44 27.60 -62.14 21.17
CA PRO A 44 26.46 -61.36 21.64
C PRO A 44 26.81 -59.89 21.82
N THR A 45 27.98 -59.57 22.38
CA THR A 45 28.41 -58.19 22.59
C THR A 45 28.46 -57.43 21.28
N ASN A 46 29.16 -57.95 20.26
CA ASN A 46 29.28 -57.26 18.98
C ASN A 46 27.93 -57.18 18.24
N PHE A 47 27.11 -58.23 18.27
CA PHE A 47 25.81 -58.26 17.61
C PHE A 47 24.84 -57.22 18.20
N PHE A 48 24.70 -57.17 19.53
CA PHE A 48 23.80 -56.21 20.18
C PHE A 48 24.33 -54.77 20.12
N THR A 49 25.65 -54.57 20.16
CA THR A 49 26.22 -53.21 19.99
C THR A 49 25.99 -52.70 18.57
N ALA A 50 26.17 -53.54 17.55
CA ALA A 50 25.89 -53.18 16.16
C ALA A 50 24.39 -52.94 15.92
N SER A 51 23.52 -53.77 16.50
CA SER A 51 22.05 -53.59 16.41
C SER A 51 21.58 -52.29 17.06
N ALA A 52 22.14 -51.93 18.23
CA ALA A 52 21.86 -50.65 18.88
C ALA A 52 22.36 -49.46 18.06
N LEU A 53 23.55 -49.56 17.47
CA LEU A 53 24.08 -48.53 16.56
C LEU A 53 23.24 -48.38 15.29
N ASN A 54 22.73 -49.48 14.74
CA ASN A 54 21.84 -49.46 13.57
C ASN A 54 20.50 -48.77 13.91
N SER A 55 19.95 -49.07 15.08
CA SER A 55 18.73 -48.41 15.57
C SER A 55 18.96 -46.90 15.74
N ARG A 56 20.07 -46.52 16.37
CA ARG A 56 20.45 -45.11 16.52
C ARG A 56 20.69 -44.42 15.17
N ALA A 57 21.28 -45.11 14.19
CA ALA A 57 21.47 -44.56 12.85
C ALA A 57 20.12 -44.27 12.17
N ASN A 58 19.14 -45.16 12.34
CA ASN A 58 17.78 -44.94 11.85
C ASN A 58 17.10 -43.75 12.56
N ASP A 59 17.26 -43.64 13.90
CA ASP A 59 16.75 -42.50 14.67
C ASP A 59 17.38 -41.17 14.22
N LEU A 60 18.69 -41.17 13.96
CA LEU A 60 19.39 -40.01 13.42
C LEU A 60 18.94 -39.65 12.01
N ASN A 61 18.56 -40.64 11.20
CA ASN A 61 18.02 -40.40 9.86
C ASN A 61 16.64 -39.72 9.94
N ALA A 62 15.77 -40.20 10.82
CA ALA A 62 14.48 -39.56 11.10
C ALA A 62 14.64 -38.15 11.69
N LEU A 63 15.64 -37.94 12.56
CA LEU A 63 15.98 -36.62 13.08
C LEU A 63 16.50 -35.69 11.97
N MET A 64 17.31 -36.18 11.04
CA MET A 64 17.81 -35.41 9.91
C MET A 64 16.68 -34.92 9.02
N ASP A 65 15.70 -35.76 8.71
CA ASP A 65 14.51 -35.35 7.96
C ASP A 65 13.69 -34.31 8.74
N GLY A 66 13.52 -34.49 10.05
CA GLY A 66 12.89 -33.50 10.92
C GLY A 66 13.62 -32.15 10.93
N MET A 67 14.95 -32.17 10.97
CA MET A 67 15.79 -30.97 10.89
C MET A 67 15.72 -30.31 9.52
N ALA A 68 15.68 -31.08 8.42
CA ALA A 68 15.54 -30.53 7.07
C ALA A 68 14.22 -29.75 6.91
N ASN A 69 13.13 -30.30 7.41
CA ASN A 69 11.83 -29.61 7.46
C ASN A 69 11.86 -28.36 8.37
N GLY A 70 12.55 -28.44 9.51
CA GLY A 70 12.78 -27.31 10.40
C GLY A 70 13.60 -26.18 9.74
N ILE A 71 14.63 -26.52 8.98
CA ILE A 71 15.47 -25.57 8.24
C ILE A 71 14.65 -24.84 7.18
N GLN A 72 13.82 -25.54 6.40
CA GLN A 72 12.93 -24.90 5.42
C GLN A 72 11.95 -23.92 6.08
N THR A 73 11.41 -24.29 7.25
CA THR A 73 10.52 -23.40 8.02
C THR A 73 11.27 -22.15 8.52
N LEU A 74 12.50 -22.32 8.99
CA LEU A 74 13.35 -21.21 9.44
C LEU A 74 13.80 -20.32 8.27
N GLU A 75 14.07 -20.89 7.09
CA GLU A 75 14.40 -20.14 5.88
C GLU A 75 13.23 -19.29 5.40
N ALA A 76 12.01 -19.85 5.44
CA ALA A 76 10.79 -19.11 5.15
C ALA A 76 10.58 -17.95 6.16
N ALA A 77 10.82 -18.20 7.44
CA ALA A 77 10.76 -17.18 8.47
C ALA A 77 11.85 -16.10 8.31
N ASP A 78 13.07 -16.47 7.93
CA ASP A 78 14.18 -15.55 7.67
C ASP A 78 13.88 -14.64 6.47
N ASN A 79 13.37 -15.21 5.38
CA ASN A 79 12.89 -14.44 4.23
C ASN A 79 11.78 -13.46 4.63
N GLY A 80 10.83 -13.91 5.47
CA GLY A 80 9.81 -13.06 6.07
C GLY A 80 10.40 -11.92 6.91
N LEU A 81 11.35 -12.20 7.79
CA LEU A 81 11.97 -11.17 8.65
C LEU A 81 12.84 -10.20 7.85
N SER A 82 13.56 -10.67 6.84
CA SER A 82 14.33 -9.86 5.90
C SER A 82 13.42 -8.89 5.15
N SER A 83 12.24 -9.34 4.73
CA SER A 83 11.24 -8.49 4.08
C SER A 83 10.71 -7.38 5.00
N VAL A 84 10.42 -7.72 6.26
CA VAL A 84 9.98 -6.75 7.28
C VAL A 84 11.11 -5.77 7.60
N THR A 85 12.34 -6.24 7.69
CA THR A 85 13.51 -5.39 7.96
C THR A 85 13.75 -4.43 6.79
N LYS A 86 13.63 -4.88 5.54
CA LYS A 86 13.67 -4.01 4.36
C LYS A 86 12.53 -3.00 4.34
N ALA A 87 11.32 -3.41 4.71
CA ALA A 87 10.16 -2.51 4.83
C ALA A 87 10.35 -1.44 5.91
N ARG A 88 11.11 -1.75 6.96
CA ARG A 88 11.45 -0.78 8.01
C ARG A 88 12.68 0.09 7.68
N GLN A 89 13.67 -0.44 6.97
CA GLN A 89 14.92 0.25 6.67
C GLN A 89 14.82 1.19 5.46
N ASP A 90 14.11 0.79 4.40
CA ASP A 90 13.83 1.71 3.31
C ASP A 90 12.72 2.65 3.81
N LYS A 91 12.98 3.95 3.84
CA LYS A 91 12.00 5.00 4.14
C LYS A 91 10.79 4.77 3.22
N SER A 92 9.78 4.03 3.69
CA SER A 92 8.71 3.27 3.00
C SER A 92 7.82 4.03 1.99
N PHE A 93 8.23 5.23 1.65
CA PHE A 93 7.43 6.33 1.21
C PHE A 93 8.26 7.05 0.17
N LYS A 94 8.31 6.49 -1.04
CA LYS A 94 8.89 7.17 -2.21
C LYS A 94 8.10 8.45 -2.35
N GLY A 95 8.73 9.54 -1.94
CA GLY A 95 8.10 10.83 -1.79
C GLY A 95 9.08 11.93 -2.13
N VAL A 96 8.55 13.01 -2.67
CA VAL A 96 9.29 14.20 -3.07
C VAL A 96 8.68 15.40 -2.37
N SER A 97 9.55 16.30 -1.92
CA SER A 97 9.16 17.51 -1.20
C SER A 97 9.26 18.71 -2.14
N PHE A 98 8.18 19.48 -2.20
CA PHE A 98 8.08 20.67 -3.02
C PHE A 98 7.92 21.91 -2.14
N GLU A 99 8.60 22.98 -2.49
CA GLU A 99 8.32 24.29 -1.89
C GLU A 99 7.11 24.92 -2.56
N LEU A 100 6.30 25.67 -1.82
CA LEU A 100 5.24 26.50 -2.40
C LEU A 100 5.86 27.82 -2.87
N ASP A 101 5.56 28.22 -4.10
CA ASP A 101 5.87 29.54 -4.59
C ASP A 101 4.92 30.56 -3.95
N GLY A 102 5.43 31.34 -3.00
CA GLY A 102 4.66 32.34 -2.26
C GLY A 102 4.34 33.59 -3.07
N ALA A 103 4.80 33.68 -4.32
CA ALA A 103 4.66 34.87 -5.17
C ALA A 103 3.99 34.52 -6.49
N THR A 104 2.66 34.63 -6.57
CA THR A 104 1.93 35.11 -7.75
C THR A 104 0.42 35.11 -7.46
N ALA A 105 -0.03 36.17 -6.78
CA ALA A 105 -1.45 36.47 -6.55
C ALA A 105 -2.21 36.87 -7.84
N ALA A 106 -1.84 36.31 -9.00
CA ALA A 106 -2.33 36.77 -10.30
C ALA A 106 -3.23 35.75 -11.04
N ALA A 107 -3.27 34.47 -10.65
CA ALA A 107 -4.09 33.47 -11.34
C ALA A 107 -4.48 32.26 -10.47
N ALA A 108 -5.62 31.64 -10.83
CA ALA A 108 -6.06 30.36 -10.28
C ALA A 108 -5.12 29.24 -10.76
N GLY A 109 -4.13 28.86 -9.93
CA GLY A 109 -3.30 27.69 -10.17
C GLY A 109 -3.78 26.47 -9.39
N ALA A 110 -3.44 25.30 -9.92
CA ALA A 110 -3.71 24.02 -9.28
C ALA A 110 -2.46 23.13 -9.33
N LEU A 111 -2.17 22.48 -8.21
CA LEU A 111 -1.30 21.32 -8.13
C LEU A 111 -2.06 20.14 -8.74
N VAL A 112 -1.45 19.45 -9.69
CA VAL A 112 -2.09 18.32 -10.37
C VAL A 112 -1.39 17.04 -9.94
N ILE A 113 -2.10 16.10 -9.33
CA ILE A 113 -1.53 14.86 -8.82
C ILE A 113 -2.20 13.68 -9.53
N GLY A 114 -1.42 12.90 -10.27
CA GLY A 114 -1.95 11.72 -10.98
C GLY A 114 -2.92 12.05 -12.12
N GLY A 115 -2.88 13.27 -12.66
CA GLY A 115 -3.70 13.73 -13.80
C GLY A 115 -4.85 14.67 -13.41
N THR A 116 -5.70 15.01 -14.39
CA THR A 116 -6.76 16.05 -14.27
C THR A 116 -7.78 15.83 -13.16
N ALA A 117 -8.01 14.59 -12.72
CA ALA A 117 -8.94 14.27 -11.64
C ALA A 117 -8.35 14.50 -10.22
N GLY A 118 -7.05 14.75 -10.12
CA GLY A 118 -6.33 14.99 -8.87
C GLY A 118 -5.82 16.42 -8.74
N THR A 119 -6.61 17.39 -9.18
CA THR A 119 -6.29 18.82 -9.05
C THR A 119 -6.58 19.30 -7.63
N VAL A 120 -5.63 19.99 -7.02
CA VAL A 120 -5.76 20.66 -5.72
C VAL A 120 -5.42 22.13 -5.89
N ALA A 121 -6.31 23.01 -5.46
CA ALA A 121 -6.10 24.46 -5.60
C ALA A 121 -4.92 24.92 -4.72
N THR A 122 -3.97 25.64 -5.33
CA THR A 122 -2.77 26.16 -4.64
C THR A 122 -2.94 27.61 -4.20
N GLY A 123 -3.75 28.38 -4.94
CA GLY A 123 -4.29 29.66 -4.46
C GLY A 123 -5.38 29.44 -3.41
N GLY A 124 -5.54 30.38 -2.49
CA GLY A 124 -6.64 30.46 -1.52
C GLY A 124 -7.79 31.30 -2.05
N THR A 125 -8.73 31.70 -1.20
CA THR A 125 -9.94 32.45 -1.59
C THR A 125 -9.59 33.62 -2.50
N SER A 126 -10.30 33.72 -3.63
CA SER A 126 -10.18 34.88 -4.53
C SER A 126 -10.69 36.09 -3.77
N VAL A 127 -9.81 37.06 -3.53
CA VAL A 127 -10.18 38.37 -2.98
C VAL A 127 -10.03 39.38 -4.10
N SER A 128 -11.14 39.99 -4.49
CA SER A 128 -11.18 41.11 -5.42
C SER A 128 -11.47 42.39 -4.65
N THR A 129 -10.43 43.19 -4.43
CA THR A 129 -10.60 44.54 -3.88
C THR A 129 -10.94 45.48 -5.02
N VAL A 130 -12.18 45.96 -5.06
CA VAL A 130 -12.56 47.05 -5.97
C VAL A 130 -12.34 48.35 -5.22
N SER A 131 -11.18 48.96 -5.48
CA SER A 131 -10.77 50.21 -4.84
C SER A 131 -11.48 51.40 -5.48
N GLY A 132 -12.64 51.75 -4.96
CA GLY A 132 -13.22 53.08 -5.10
C GLY A 132 -13.17 53.80 -3.78
N SER A 133 -12.37 54.86 -3.68
CA SER A 133 -12.28 55.67 -2.47
C SER A 133 -13.56 56.47 -2.29
N ALA A 134 -14.50 55.97 -1.51
CA ALA A 134 -15.58 56.76 -0.95
C ALA A 134 -15.07 57.47 0.33
N THR A 135 -15.11 58.81 0.36
CA THR A 135 -14.96 59.57 1.60
C THR A 135 -16.08 59.15 2.57
N ALA A 136 -15.85 59.15 3.88
CA ALA A 136 -16.87 58.77 4.86
C ALA A 136 -18.18 59.56 4.63
N GLY A 137 -19.26 58.85 4.24
CA GLY A 137 -20.55 59.44 3.85
C GLY A 137 -20.84 59.53 2.35
N ALA A 138 -19.93 59.12 1.47
CA ALA A 138 -20.18 59.06 0.03
C ALA A 138 -21.00 57.80 -0.33
N VAL A 139 -22.12 58.03 -0.99
CA VAL A 139 -22.99 57.02 -1.61
C VAL A 139 -22.19 56.23 -2.66
N PHE A 140 -22.31 54.90 -2.64
CA PHE A 140 -21.78 54.04 -3.70
C PHE A 140 -22.75 54.08 -4.89
N GLY A 141 -22.47 54.94 -5.86
CA GLY A 141 -23.27 55.04 -7.07
C GLY A 141 -23.02 56.34 -7.80
N THR A 142 -23.25 56.31 -9.12
CA THR A 142 -23.59 57.55 -9.81
C THR A 142 -24.87 58.12 -9.19
N THR A 143 -25.16 59.39 -9.44
CA THR A 143 -26.47 60.02 -9.16
C THR A 143 -27.65 59.32 -9.86
N VAL A 144 -27.42 58.19 -10.54
CA VAL A 144 -28.36 57.39 -11.32
C VAL A 144 -28.36 55.94 -10.82
N ALA A 145 -29.56 55.36 -10.67
CA ALA A 145 -29.74 53.95 -10.35
C ALA A 145 -29.28 53.05 -11.49
N GLY A 146 -28.73 51.88 -11.19
CA GLY A 146 -28.24 50.96 -12.21
C GLY A 146 -27.82 49.60 -11.65
N ASP A 147 -27.77 48.62 -12.55
CA ASP A 147 -27.39 47.25 -12.20
C ASP A 147 -25.87 47.07 -12.18
N ILE A 148 -25.38 46.31 -11.19
CA ILE A 148 -24.08 45.66 -11.21
C ILE A 148 -24.26 44.19 -11.60
N THR A 149 -23.55 43.74 -12.62
CA THR A 149 -23.51 42.35 -13.06
C THR A 149 -22.27 41.69 -12.51
N VAL A 150 -22.45 40.67 -11.67
CA VAL A 150 -21.39 39.90 -11.02
C VAL A 150 -21.32 38.52 -11.66
N GLN A 151 -20.14 38.15 -12.16
CA GLN A 151 -19.85 36.81 -12.65
C GLN A 151 -18.75 36.18 -11.79
N VAL A 152 -18.98 34.95 -11.33
CA VAL A 152 -17.99 34.18 -10.56
C VAL A 152 -17.52 33.01 -11.40
N GLY A 153 -16.24 32.98 -11.74
CA GLY A 153 -15.62 32.02 -12.67
C GLY A 153 -16.37 31.99 -14.00
N SER A 154 -16.68 30.79 -14.48
CA SER A 154 -17.48 30.57 -15.70
C SER A 154 -18.98 30.40 -15.44
N ASN A 155 -19.48 30.73 -14.24
CA ASN A 155 -20.91 30.60 -13.95
C ASN A 155 -21.71 31.70 -14.65
N THR A 156 -23.03 31.52 -14.68
CA THR A 156 -23.97 32.54 -15.17
C THR A 156 -23.82 33.84 -14.38
N ALA A 157 -23.63 34.94 -15.11
CA ALA A 157 -23.57 36.27 -14.55
C ALA A 157 -24.91 36.66 -13.88
N VAL A 158 -24.85 37.35 -12.76
CA VAL A 158 -26.01 37.75 -11.96
C VAL A 158 -26.09 39.27 -11.89
N ASN A 159 -27.23 39.83 -12.28
CA ASN A 159 -27.50 41.25 -12.15
C ASN A 159 -28.06 41.54 -10.74
N VAL A 160 -27.53 42.58 -10.10
CA VAL A 160 -28.01 43.12 -8.83
C VAL A 160 -28.28 44.61 -8.99
N THR A 161 -29.50 45.02 -8.71
CA THR A 161 -29.93 46.42 -8.87
C THR A 161 -29.47 47.27 -7.69
N LEU A 162 -28.76 48.36 -7.99
CA LEU A 162 -28.31 49.35 -7.01
C LEU A 162 -29.11 50.65 -7.17
N GLY A 163 -29.47 51.25 -6.05
CA GLY A 163 -30.14 52.55 -5.99
C GLY A 163 -29.14 53.71 -6.00
N ALA A 164 -29.57 54.87 -6.50
CA ALA A 164 -28.75 56.07 -6.61
C ALA A 164 -28.25 56.67 -5.26
N ALA A 165 -28.72 56.13 -4.12
CA ALA A 165 -28.39 56.58 -2.76
C ALA A 165 -27.87 55.44 -1.85
N ASP A 166 -27.55 54.27 -2.41
CA ASP A 166 -27.07 53.14 -1.60
C ASP A 166 -25.70 53.44 -0.96
N SER A 167 -25.59 53.25 0.35
CA SER A 167 -24.31 53.24 1.05
C SER A 167 -23.53 51.95 0.75
N ILE A 168 -22.23 51.92 1.07
CA ILE A 168 -21.41 50.70 0.97
C ILE A 168 -22.07 49.52 1.70
N ASP A 169 -22.60 49.72 2.91
CA ASP A 169 -23.28 48.66 3.67
C ASP A 169 -24.59 48.22 3.01
N ALA A 170 -25.33 49.13 2.34
CA ALA A 170 -26.53 48.78 1.59
C ALA A 170 -26.19 47.94 0.35
N VAL A 171 -25.12 48.29 -0.38
CA VAL A 171 -24.63 47.51 -1.52
C VAL A 171 -24.16 46.12 -1.09
N ILE A 172 -23.39 46.03 0.02
CA ILE A 172 -22.96 44.75 0.62
C ILE A 172 -24.19 43.90 0.94
N THR A 173 -25.21 44.48 1.55
CA THR A 173 -26.44 43.77 1.93
C THR A 173 -27.17 43.24 0.69
N LYS A 174 -27.33 44.06 -0.36
CA LYS A 174 -27.99 43.64 -1.60
C LYS A 174 -27.25 42.52 -2.33
N LEU A 175 -25.92 42.64 -2.43
CA LEU A 175 -25.08 41.63 -3.06
C LEU A 175 -25.09 40.31 -2.28
N ASN A 176 -24.97 40.38 -0.94
CA ASN A 176 -24.98 39.19 -0.08
C ASN A 176 -26.36 38.57 0.11
N ALA A 177 -27.45 39.30 -0.13
CA ALA A 177 -28.81 38.76 -0.09
C ALA A 177 -29.18 37.96 -1.35
N ASN A 178 -28.45 38.15 -2.46
CA ASN A 178 -28.73 37.45 -3.71
C ASN A 178 -28.43 35.94 -3.58
N SER A 179 -29.47 35.12 -3.63
CA SER A 179 -29.36 33.66 -3.41
C SER A 179 -28.49 32.96 -4.46
N THR A 180 -28.53 33.43 -5.71
CA THR A 180 -27.71 32.86 -6.79
C THR A 180 -26.24 33.16 -6.58
N LEU A 181 -25.87 34.37 -6.16
CA LEU A 181 -24.48 34.70 -5.85
C LEU A 181 -23.96 33.94 -4.62
N LYS A 182 -24.77 33.83 -3.56
CA LYS A 182 -24.42 33.01 -2.38
C LYS A 182 -24.18 31.54 -2.75
N ALA A 183 -25.03 30.95 -3.59
CA ALA A 183 -24.87 29.57 -4.05
C ALA A 183 -23.61 29.38 -4.92
N GLN A 184 -23.11 30.45 -5.54
CA GLN A 184 -21.84 30.45 -6.26
C GLN A 184 -20.63 30.72 -5.36
N GLY A 185 -20.83 30.84 -4.04
CA GLY A 185 -19.79 31.12 -3.07
C GLY A 185 -19.33 32.58 -3.04
N PHE A 186 -20.10 33.51 -3.60
CA PHE A 186 -19.77 34.92 -3.58
C PHE A 186 -20.15 35.57 -2.25
N SER A 187 -19.29 36.45 -1.76
CA SER A 187 -19.57 37.37 -0.67
C SER A 187 -18.97 38.75 -0.93
N ALA A 188 -19.63 39.78 -0.46
CA ALA A 188 -19.17 41.16 -0.43
C ALA A 188 -18.93 41.60 1.02
N SER A 189 -17.93 42.41 1.24
CA SER A 189 -17.59 43.01 2.54
C SER A 189 -16.95 44.37 2.31
N LYS A 190 -16.57 45.05 3.40
CA LYS A 190 -15.77 46.28 3.34
C LYS A 190 -14.33 45.99 3.71
N ASN A 191 -13.40 46.79 3.20
CA ASN A 191 -12.01 46.74 3.65
C ASN A 191 -11.90 47.18 5.12
N THR A 192 -10.74 46.96 5.74
CA THR A 192 -10.47 47.35 7.14
C THR A 192 -10.71 48.84 7.41
N ALA A 193 -10.51 49.70 6.40
CA ALA A 193 -10.75 51.13 6.48
C ALA A 193 -12.24 51.54 6.31
N GLY A 194 -13.11 50.61 5.92
CA GLY A 194 -14.54 50.87 5.66
C GLY A 194 -14.83 51.70 4.40
N THR A 195 -13.85 51.93 3.54
CA THR A 195 -13.92 52.86 2.40
C THR A 195 -14.12 52.18 1.05
N SER A 196 -13.88 50.87 0.94
CA SER A 196 -13.95 50.12 -0.32
C SER A 196 -14.69 48.80 -0.16
N LEU A 197 -15.30 48.33 -1.24
CA LEU A 197 -15.89 46.99 -1.33
C LEU A 197 -14.81 45.94 -1.59
N VAL A 198 -14.92 44.83 -0.86
CA VAL A 198 -14.08 43.64 -1.00
C VAL A 198 -14.99 42.47 -1.34
N PHE A 199 -14.80 41.91 -2.53
CA PHE A 199 -15.54 40.74 -2.98
C PHE A 199 -14.69 39.48 -2.79
N THR A 200 -15.29 38.41 -2.28
CA THR A 200 -14.64 37.14 -2.01
C THR A 200 -15.42 36.01 -2.66
N SER A 201 -14.73 35.07 -3.31
CA SER A 201 -15.33 33.84 -3.83
C SER A 201 -14.79 32.64 -3.07
N GLU A 202 -15.69 31.77 -2.61
CA GLU A 202 -15.37 30.41 -2.22
C GLU A 202 -14.81 29.65 -3.44
N SER A 203 -13.97 28.66 -3.18
CA SER A 203 -13.34 27.81 -4.20
C SER A 203 -12.48 28.55 -5.24
N ASN A 204 -12.00 29.77 -4.93
CA ASN A 204 -10.95 30.46 -5.68
C ASN A 204 -11.33 30.71 -7.14
N ARG A 205 -12.59 31.07 -7.36
CA ARG A 205 -13.12 31.38 -8.68
C ARG A 205 -12.95 32.88 -8.93
N ALA A 206 -12.57 33.26 -10.14
CA ALA A 206 -12.37 34.68 -10.46
C ALA A 206 -13.69 35.45 -10.31
N ILE A 207 -13.65 36.70 -9.87
CA ILE A 207 -14.85 37.56 -9.85
C ILE A 207 -14.69 38.62 -10.94
N THR A 208 -15.69 38.72 -11.81
CA THR A 208 -15.76 39.72 -12.89
C THR A 208 -17.00 40.57 -12.68
N LEU A 209 -16.83 41.89 -12.75
CA LEU A 209 -17.90 42.86 -12.56
C LEU A 209 -18.11 43.65 -13.86
N THR A 210 -19.37 43.78 -14.28
CA THR A 210 -19.82 44.54 -15.46
C THR A 210 -21.13 45.27 -15.14
N GLY A 211 -21.67 46.11 -16.03
CA GLY A 211 -22.99 46.78 -15.85
C GLY A 211 -22.97 48.31 -15.87
N ALA A 212 -24.15 48.94 -15.76
CA ALA A 212 -24.31 50.40 -15.85
C ALA A 212 -23.56 51.14 -14.71
N ASN A 213 -23.60 50.58 -13.49
CA ASN A 213 -22.79 51.07 -12.36
C ASN A 213 -21.31 50.66 -12.44
N ALA A 214 -20.89 49.92 -13.47
CA ALA A 214 -19.48 49.72 -13.84
C ALA A 214 -19.00 50.76 -14.88
N THR A 215 -19.87 51.68 -15.30
CA THR A 215 -19.55 52.83 -16.16
C THR A 215 -19.36 54.06 -15.26
N ALA A 216 -18.21 54.71 -15.37
CA ALA A 216 -17.68 55.64 -14.38
C ALA A 216 -18.63 56.80 -13.96
N PRO A 217 -18.67 57.11 -12.66
CA PRO A 217 -18.47 58.46 -12.16
C PRO A 217 -17.17 58.51 -11.33
N THR A 218 -16.74 59.70 -11.00
CA THR A 218 -15.49 60.08 -10.31
C THR A 218 -15.30 59.55 -8.87
N THR A 219 -15.91 58.42 -8.49
CA THR A 219 -15.83 57.80 -7.16
C THR A 219 -15.46 56.31 -7.17
N GLY A 220 -14.85 55.82 -8.26
CA GLY A 220 -13.84 54.76 -8.15
C GLY A 220 -14.27 53.31 -8.43
N VAL A 221 -15.07 53.08 -9.46
CA VAL A 221 -14.96 51.82 -10.21
C VAL A 221 -14.54 52.20 -11.63
N THR A 222 -13.27 51.96 -11.97
CA THR A 222 -12.74 52.25 -13.31
C THR A 222 -13.42 51.34 -14.33
N SER A 223 -13.87 51.92 -15.44
CA SER A 223 -14.54 51.23 -16.54
C SER A 223 -13.62 50.23 -17.23
N GLY A 224 -14.07 48.99 -17.36
CA GLY A 224 -13.36 47.86 -17.94
C GLY A 224 -13.71 46.59 -17.17
N ALA A 225 -13.56 45.40 -17.77
CA ALA A 225 -13.69 44.14 -17.03
C ALA A 225 -12.65 44.13 -15.91
N GLN A 226 -13.08 44.41 -14.68
CA GLN A 226 -12.20 44.42 -13.51
C GLN A 226 -11.98 42.96 -13.08
N THR A 227 -10.90 42.34 -13.55
CA THR A 227 -10.42 41.04 -13.07
C THR A 227 -9.21 41.24 -12.17
N ALA A 228 -9.45 41.68 -10.93
CA ALA A 228 -8.44 41.60 -9.88
C ALA A 228 -8.78 40.40 -9.01
N SER A 229 -8.37 39.20 -9.39
CA SER A 229 -8.46 38.03 -8.50
C SER A 229 -7.12 37.89 -7.79
N ALA A 230 -6.94 38.64 -6.70
CA ALA A 230 -5.81 38.40 -5.81
C ALA A 230 -6.14 37.17 -4.98
N PHE A 231 -5.40 36.08 -5.21
CA PHE A 231 -5.53 34.88 -4.41
C PHE A 231 -4.68 35.05 -3.14
N THR A 232 -5.24 34.70 -1.99
CA THR A 232 -4.43 34.61 -0.75
C THR A 232 -3.57 33.35 -0.84
N ALA A 233 -2.26 33.41 -0.60
CA ALA A 233 -1.41 32.22 -0.57
C ALA A 233 -1.89 31.25 0.53
N ARG A 234 -2.03 29.96 0.19
CA ARG A 234 -2.38 28.93 1.18
C ARG A 234 -1.16 28.42 1.93
N THR A 235 -1.36 27.99 3.17
CA THR A 235 -0.32 27.29 3.92
C THR A 235 -0.13 25.87 3.40
N VAL A 236 1.06 25.31 3.62
CA VAL A 236 1.36 23.91 3.29
C VAL A 236 0.36 22.97 3.97
N ASP A 237 0.03 23.24 5.24
CA ASP A 237 -0.91 22.41 6.01
C ASP A 237 -2.32 22.38 5.40
N SER A 238 -2.78 23.51 4.85
CA SER A 238 -4.07 23.58 4.16
C SER A 238 -4.06 22.72 2.90
N ILE A 239 -2.99 22.77 2.11
CA ILE A 239 -2.85 21.94 0.90
C ILE A 239 -2.71 20.46 1.26
N VAL A 240 -1.96 20.13 2.30
CA VAL A 240 -1.82 18.75 2.83
C VAL A 240 -3.19 18.19 3.22
N SER A 241 -3.98 18.98 3.94
CA SER A 241 -5.34 18.59 4.34
C SER A 241 -6.22 18.31 3.13
N ASP A 242 -6.20 19.17 2.12
CA ASP A 242 -6.98 18.97 0.90
C ASP A 242 -6.56 17.73 0.12
N ILE A 243 -5.26 17.48 -0.04
CA ILE A 243 -4.77 16.29 -0.75
C ILE A 243 -5.23 15.01 -0.03
N ASN A 244 -5.11 14.99 1.30
CA ASN A 244 -5.44 13.81 2.10
C ASN A 244 -6.95 13.58 2.24
N SER A 245 -7.77 14.63 2.14
CA SER A 245 -9.25 14.53 2.15
C SER A 245 -9.86 14.36 0.76
N ASN A 246 -9.08 14.54 -0.32
CA ASN A 246 -9.55 14.36 -1.68
C ASN A 246 -9.81 12.86 -1.97
N THR A 247 -11.05 12.53 -2.31
CA THR A 247 -11.51 11.14 -2.52
C THR A 247 -10.83 10.43 -3.69
N THR A 248 -10.31 11.16 -4.69
CA THR A 248 -9.61 10.58 -5.84
C THR A 248 -8.13 10.33 -5.56
N LEU A 249 -7.57 11.02 -4.56
CA LEU A 249 -6.15 11.01 -4.21
C LEU A 249 -5.83 10.22 -2.95
N SER A 250 -6.74 10.15 -1.98
CA SER A 250 -6.50 9.56 -0.65
C SER A 250 -6.11 8.07 -0.67
N SER A 251 -6.48 7.34 -1.74
CA SER A 251 -6.06 5.95 -1.96
C SER A 251 -4.75 5.81 -2.75
N LYS A 252 -4.27 6.89 -3.38
CA LYS A 252 -3.13 6.90 -4.31
C LYS A 252 -1.90 7.58 -3.74
N VAL A 253 -2.09 8.65 -2.98
CA VAL A 253 -1.01 9.45 -2.39
C VAL A 253 -1.31 9.82 -0.94
N ARG A 254 -0.25 10.15 -0.22
CA ARG A 254 -0.32 10.81 1.08
C ARG A 254 0.51 12.09 1.03
N ALA A 255 -0.07 13.19 1.48
CA ALA A 255 0.64 14.44 1.65
C ALA A 255 1.03 14.64 3.12
N SER A 256 2.16 15.30 3.37
CA SER A 256 2.57 15.76 4.70
C SER A 256 3.35 17.06 4.61
N ASN A 257 3.31 17.85 5.68
CA ASN A 257 4.20 19.00 5.84
C ASN A 257 5.55 18.53 6.38
N ASP A 258 6.60 18.72 5.61
CA ASP A 258 7.99 18.39 5.93
C ASP A 258 8.81 19.69 5.99
N ASN A 259 8.85 20.32 7.17
CA ASN A 259 9.51 21.60 7.41
C ASN A 259 9.12 22.71 6.42
N SER A 260 7.82 23.00 6.29
CA SER A 260 7.25 23.98 5.36
C SER A 260 7.41 23.62 3.87
N LYS A 261 7.73 22.35 3.58
CA LYS A 261 7.64 21.79 2.23
C LYS A 261 6.47 20.82 2.16
N LEU A 262 5.77 20.85 1.03
CA LEU A 262 4.75 19.88 0.72
C LEU A 262 5.42 18.60 0.26
N ARG A 263 5.44 17.58 1.12
CA ARG A 263 5.89 16.24 0.76
C ARG A 263 4.71 15.46 0.21
N ILE A 264 4.87 14.90 -0.99
CA ILE A 264 3.89 14.00 -1.61
C ILE A 264 4.51 12.62 -1.71
N GLU A 265 3.79 11.62 -1.23
CA GLU A 265 4.23 10.24 -1.13
C GLU A 265 3.32 9.33 -1.95
N ASN A 266 3.91 8.45 -2.75
CA ASN A 266 3.16 7.50 -3.57
C ASN A 266 2.82 6.22 -2.79
N LEU A 267 1.53 5.89 -2.71
CA LEU A 267 1.03 4.66 -2.05
C LEU A 267 0.83 3.50 -3.05
N LEU A 268 0.85 3.78 -4.35
CA LEU A 268 0.65 2.81 -5.41
C LEU A 268 1.89 1.93 -5.60
N THR A 269 1.67 0.65 -5.87
CA THR A 269 2.74 -0.32 -6.20
C THR A 269 2.88 -0.54 -7.70
N SER A 270 1.88 -0.14 -8.48
CA SER A 270 1.78 -0.47 -9.91
C SER A 270 2.21 0.65 -10.85
N ALA A 271 2.22 1.90 -10.39
CA ALA A 271 2.49 3.07 -11.24
C ALA A 271 3.11 4.23 -10.46
N ASP A 272 3.84 5.07 -11.19
CA ASP A 272 4.37 6.33 -10.68
C ASP A 272 3.26 7.39 -10.65
N VAL A 273 3.36 8.32 -9.71
CA VAL A 273 2.42 9.44 -9.63
C VAL A 273 3.08 10.68 -10.24
N LYS A 274 2.45 11.22 -11.28
CA LYS A 274 2.88 12.46 -11.93
C LYS A 274 2.37 13.67 -11.13
N ILE A 275 3.28 14.60 -10.84
CA ILE A 275 2.98 15.87 -10.18
C ILE A 275 3.16 16.98 -11.22
N GLY A 276 2.05 17.56 -11.68
CA GLY A 276 2.01 18.83 -12.40
C GLY A 276 1.68 19.96 -11.43
N GLY A 277 1.71 21.22 -11.85
CA GLY A 277 1.60 22.36 -10.93
C GLY A 277 2.94 23.02 -10.55
N LEU A 278 4.06 22.61 -11.18
CA LEU A 278 5.42 23.05 -10.87
C LEU A 278 6.01 24.09 -11.84
N SER A 279 6.68 25.11 -11.30
CA SER A 279 7.60 26.01 -12.02
C SER A 279 8.90 26.14 -11.23
N GLY A 280 10.05 25.98 -11.89
CA GLY A 280 11.35 25.99 -11.20
C GLY A 280 11.46 24.96 -10.06
N GLY A 281 10.69 23.85 -10.13
CA GLY A 281 10.63 22.82 -9.08
C GLY A 281 9.75 23.16 -7.87
N LYS A 282 9.07 24.31 -7.87
CA LYS A 282 8.16 24.76 -6.80
C LYS A 282 6.71 24.64 -7.25
N VAL A 283 5.79 24.36 -6.33
CA VAL A 283 4.34 24.36 -6.58
C VAL A 283 3.87 25.79 -6.77
N THR A 284 3.23 26.12 -7.90
CA THR A 284 2.81 27.49 -8.21
C THR A 284 1.30 27.69 -8.22
N SER A 285 0.90 28.96 -8.12
CA SER A 285 -0.45 29.45 -8.40
C SER A 285 -0.48 30.17 -9.77
N GLY A 286 -0.45 29.43 -10.89
CA GLY A 286 -0.58 30.05 -12.22
C GLY A 286 -0.72 29.06 -13.38
N THR A 287 -1.22 29.57 -14.53
CA THR A 287 -1.54 28.82 -15.76
C THR A 287 -0.36 28.61 -16.73
N ALA A 288 0.86 29.00 -16.36
CA ALA A 288 2.03 28.83 -17.24
C ALA A 288 2.43 27.35 -17.33
N ALA A 289 2.62 26.87 -18.57
CA ALA A 289 2.94 25.49 -18.95
C ALA A 289 3.78 24.77 -17.89
N ILE A 290 3.16 23.76 -17.30
CA ILE A 290 3.54 23.36 -15.96
C ILE A 290 4.51 22.18 -16.02
N GLY A 291 5.69 22.34 -15.41
CA GLY A 291 6.66 21.26 -15.27
C GLY A 291 6.05 20.06 -14.53
N THR A 292 6.51 18.87 -14.89
CA THR A 292 6.09 17.63 -14.21
C THR A 292 7.24 17.04 -13.41
N SER A 293 6.92 16.42 -12.28
CA SER A 293 7.84 15.61 -11.49
C SER A 293 7.21 14.26 -11.19
N ASP A 294 8.02 13.22 -11.07
CA ASP A 294 7.55 11.85 -10.85
C ASP A 294 7.81 11.43 -9.42
N VAL A 295 6.75 10.95 -8.75
CA VAL A 295 6.88 10.21 -7.51
C VAL A 295 6.85 8.72 -7.85
N GLY A 296 8.03 8.08 -7.81
CA GLY A 296 8.18 6.67 -8.14
C GLY A 296 7.25 5.76 -7.32
N LYS A 297 6.82 4.64 -7.92
CA LYS A 297 5.99 3.62 -7.26
C LYS A 297 6.63 3.03 -6.01
N ASN A 298 5.79 2.53 -5.11
CA ASN A 298 6.21 1.84 -3.90
C ASN A 298 6.71 0.43 -4.21
N THR A 299 7.98 0.33 -4.59
CA THR A 299 8.65 -0.94 -4.93
C THR A 299 8.71 -1.89 -3.75
N VAL A 300 8.95 -1.38 -2.54
CA VAL A 300 9.05 -2.20 -1.31
C VAL A 300 7.75 -2.91 -1.00
N ARG A 301 6.62 -2.20 -1.02
CA ARG A 301 5.31 -2.83 -0.84
C ARG A 301 5.01 -3.80 -2.00
N GLY A 302 5.40 -3.46 -3.22
CA GLY A 302 5.29 -4.35 -4.37
C GLY A 302 6.07 -5.66 -4.19
N ASP A 303 7.30 -5.60 -3.68
CA ASP A 303 8.15 -6.77 -3.45
C ASP A 303 7.66 -7.60 -2.26
N LEU A 304 7.19 -6.96 -1.19
CA LEU A 304 6.58 -7.65 -0.06
C LEU A 304 5.31 -8.42 -0.47
N ILE A 305 4.51 -7.85 -1.38
CA ILE A 305 3.35 -8.56 -1.95
C ILE A 305 3.80 -9.79 -2.74
N LYS A 306 4.88 -9.71 -3.52
CA LYS A 306 5.43 -10.87 -4.24
C LYS A 306 5.89 -11.94 -3.26
N GLN A 307 6.73 -11.57 -2.29
CA GLN A 307 7.23 -12.50 -1.28
C GLN A 307 6.11 -13.17 -0.48
N PHE A 308 5.07 -12.43 -0.11
CA PHE A 308 3.89 -12.99 0.54
C PHE A 308 3.17 -14.00 -0.36
N ASN A 309 2.98 -13.69 -1.64
CA ASN A 309 2.34 -14.59 -2.59
C ASN A 309 3.20 -15.83 -2.87
N ASP A 310 4.53 -15.67 -2.95
CA ASP A 310 5.47 -16.77 -3.13
C ASP A 310 5.48 -17.69 -1.92
N LEU A 311 5.52 -17.13 -0.71
CA LEU A 311 5.37 -17.88 0.55
C LEU A 311 4.04 -18.62 0.59
N ARG A 312 2.95 -17.97 0.19
CA ARG A 312 1.64 -18.62 0.13
C ARG A 312 1.65 -19.80 -0.84
N GLN A 313 2.25 -19.65 -2.02
CA GLN A 313 2.40 -20.76 -2.96
C GLN A 313 3.30 -21.87 -2.43
N GLN A 314 4.38 -21.54 -1.72
CA GLN A 314 5.24 -22.52 -1.07
C GLN A 314 4.45 -23.29 0.01
N LEU A 315 3.68 -22.58 0.84
CA LEU A 315 2.81 -23.19 1.84
C LEU A 315 1.77 -24.11 1.18
N ASP A 316 1.14 -23.67 0.09
CA ASP A 316 0.18 -24.48 -0.67
C ASP A 316 0.84 -25.76 -1.23
N ARG A 317 2.07 -25.67 -1.77
CA ARG A 317 2.83 -26.83 -2.26
C ARG A 317 3.27 -27.78 -1.14
N THR A 318 3.76 -27.26 -0.03
CA THR A 318 4.10 -28.08 1.14
C THR A 318 2.86 -28.77 1.69
N ALA A 319 1.73 -28.07 1.73
CA ALA A 319 0.46 -28.65 2.11
C ALA A 319 0.01 -29.73 1.12
N GLU A 320 0.29 -29.59 -0.18
CA GLU A 320 0.00 -30.60 -1.21
C GLU A 320 0.87 -31.86 -1.07
N ASP A 321 2.15 -31.68 -0.73
CA ASP A 321 3.12 -32.77 -0.58
C ASP A 321 3.01 -33.48 0.78
N ALA A 322 2.39 -32.84 1.78
CA ALA A 322 2.07 -33.42 3.08
C ALA A 322 1.03 -34.54 2.93
N SER A 323 1.50 -35.73 2.56
CA SER A 323 0.72 -36.96 2.44
C SER A 323 1.31 -38.05 3.32
N PHE A 324 0.43 -38.88 3.92
CA PHE A 324 0.83 -40.10 4.61
C PHE A 324 0.29 -41.29 3.82
N ASN A 325 1.18 -42.15 3.32
CA ASN A 325 0.83 -43.25 2.39
C ASN A 325 0.03 -42.79 1.15
N GLY A 326 0.33 -41.59 0.63
CA GLY A 326 -0.36 -41.02 -0.53
C GLY A 326 -1.73 -40.40 -0.23
N ILE A 327 -2.10 -40.24 1.04
CA ILE A 327 -3.36 -39.63 1.47
C ILE A 327 -3.05 -38.27 2.12
N ASN A 328 -3.60 -37.18 1.57
CA ASN A 328 -3.42 -35.83 2.07
C ASN A 328 -4.65 -35.36 2.87
N LEU A 329 -4.59 -35.54 4.19
CA LEU A 329 -5.70 -35.14 5.08
C LEU A 329 -5.92 -33.62 5.12
N LEU A 330 -4.92 -32.80 4.78
CA LEU A 330 -5.04 -31.33 4.77
C LEU A 330 -5.91 -30.84 3.59
N ARG A 331 -5.93 -31.60 2.49
CA ARG A 331 -6.79 -31.38 1.33
C ARG A 331 -8.13 -32.12 1.38
N GLY A 332 -8.37 -32.89 2.44
CA GLY A 332 -9.65 -33.57 2.66
C GLY A 332 -9.67 -35.03 2.21
N ASP A 333 -8.51 -35.61 1.88
CA ASP A 333 -8.45 -37.04 1.59
C ASP A 333 -8.73 -37.87 2.85
N ALA A 334 -9.30 -39.05 2.63
CA ALA A 334 -9.76 -39.95 3.68
C ALA A 334 -8.72 -41.03 3.99
N LEU A 335 -8.14 -41.00 5.19
CA LEU A 335 -7.22 -42.03 5.66
C LEU A 335 -8.00 -43.24 6.20
N LYS A 336 -7.93 -44.38 5.52
CA LYS A 336 -8.50 -45.65 6.01
C LYS A 336 -7.48 -46.42 6.83
N LEU A 337 -7.68 -46.49 8.15
CA LEU A 337 -6.94 -47.39 9.04
C LEU A 337 -7.66 -48.73 9.13
N THR A 338 -6.96 -49.84 8.94
CA THR A 338 -7.52 -51.19 9.06
C THR A 338 -6.96 -51.86 10.31
N PHE A 339 -7.82 -52.40 11.18
CA PHE A 339 -7.44 -52.96 12.47
C PHE A 339 -7.28 -54.49 12.47
N ASN A 340 -7.59 -55.17 11.35
CA ASN A 340 -7.43 -56.62 11.23
C ASN A 340 -6.94 -57.05 9.83
N GLU A 341 -6.32 -58.23 9.77
CA GLU A 341 -5.70 -58.76 8.55
C GLU A 341 -6.69 -59.08 7.42
N THR A 342 -7.97 -59.27 7.76
CA THR A 342 -9.03 -59.57 6.77
C THR A 342 -9.68 -58.33 6.18
N GLY A 343 -9.32 -57.12 6.62
CA GLY A 343 -9.90 -55.87 6.12
C GLY A 343 -11.31 -55.55 6.61
N SER A 344 -11.88 -56.39 7.48
CA SER A 344 -13.26 -56.29 7.94
C SER A 344 -13.49 -55.28 9.07
N SER A 345 -12.43 -54.82 9.75
CA SER A 345 -12.50 -53.75 10.74
C SER A 345 -11.63 -52.56 10.30
N SER A 346 -12.24 -51.40 10.08
CA SER A 346 -11.53 -50.19 9.66
C SER A 346 -12.15 -48.90 10.19
N LEU A 347 -11.32 -47.88 10.42
CA LEU A 347 -11.70 -46.50 10.72
C LEU A 347 -11.25 -45.57 9.60
N THR A 348 -12.17 -44.76 9.07
CA THR A 348 -11.86 -43.72 8.09
C THR A 348 -11.75 -42.38 8.81
N VAL A 349 -10.60 -41.72 8.69
CA VAL A 349 -10.33 -40.39 9.25
C VAL A 349 -10.35 -39.38 8.11
N GLN A 350 -11.15 -38.32 8.24
CA GLN A 350 -11.20 -37.18 7.31
C GLN A 350 -11.12 -35.87 8.10
N ALA A 351 -10.41 -34.88 7.55
CA ALA A 351 -10.39 -33.55 8.14
C ALA A 351 -11.73 -32.84 7.91
N LYS A 352 -12.28 -32.25 8.97
CA LYS A 352 -13.62 -31.64 8.98
C LYS A 352 -13.71 -30.35 8.15
N ASP A 353 -12.59 -29.65 7.96
CA ASP A 353 -12.55 -28.29 7.39
C ASP A 353 -11.55 -28.15 6.22
N ALA A 354 -11.28 -29.25 5.49
CA ALA A 354 -10.43 -29.16 4.31
C ALA A 354 -11.05 -28.23 3.26
N LYS A 355 -10.32 -27.18 2.88
CA LYS A 355 -10.75 -26.29 1.81
C LYS A 355 -10.78 -27.07 0.50
N ALA A 356 -11.95 -27.10 -0.14
CA ALA A 356 -12.09 -27.40 -1.56
C ALA A 356 -11.40 -26.31 -2.41
#